data_AF-A0A960MBA4-F1
#
_entry.id   AF-A0A960MBA4-F1
#
_cell.length_a   1.000
_cell.length_b   1.000
_cell.length_c   1.000
_cell.angle_alpha   90.00
_cell.angle_beta   90.00
_cell.angle_gamma   90.00
#
_symmetry.space_group_name_H-M   'P 1'
#
loop_
_entity.id
_entity.type
_entity.pdbx_description
1 polymer ?
#
loop_
_entity_poly.entity_id
_entity_poly.type
_entity_poly.pdbx_seq_one_letter_code
_entity_poly.pdbx_strand_id
1 'polypeptide(L)'
;MSVAPDSPSCPVCGASARAGSTCGECGGRVPKSPPAKPKPKRVTIASLLRSRGFTITRMGGHGGKDPALDTLSLLLMFQFPYVEHLLKAIRSGGPRDCPGFTLSMEAVDDDHRTMLTNLGFLLLRNGLLSEFRVSPKRDEIRGLVAPQERAIQFLDGRWLERAILVCLGGFLNLENHRVEYALNTEVRRPPSPVDGFEAPFEFDLLLRVDGHLFWWEAKSGQFDPAQIGRYRTIADELELPADHCFLVLAGNPKNSNHVFQRARHGLWTLRPEDIPLVVESIEGAFRRAKATGRRGS
;
A
#
# COMPACT_ATOMS: atom_id res chain seq x y z
N MET A 1 12.53 31.89 -22.09
CA MET A 1 11.96 33.22 -21.74
C MET A 1 10.47 33.07 -21.62
N SER A 2 9.93 33.24 -20.40
CA SER A 2 8.50 33.12 -20.10
C SER A 2 7.79 34.39 -20.55
N VAL A 3 6.87 34.29 -21.51
CA VAL A 3 5.96 35.39 -21.86
C VAL A 3 5.05 35.64 -20.65
N ALA A 4 5.05 36.85 -20.12
CA ALA A 4 4.16 37.24 -19.04
C ALA A 4 2.70 37.14 -19.52
N PRO A 5 1.73 36.77 -18.66
CA PRO A 5 0.34 36.68 -19.06
C PRO A 5 -0.15 38.06 -19.52
N ASP A 6 -0.90 38.08 -20.62
CA ASP A 6 -1.45 39.27 -21.26
C ASP A 6 -2.02 40.24 -20.22
N SER A 7 -1.39 41.42 -20.11
CA SER A 7 -1.90 42.48 -19.26
C SER A 7 -3.25 42.94 -19.81
N PRO A 8 -4.30 43.10 -18.97
CA PRO A 8 -5.60 43.52 -19.44
C PRO A 8 -5.50 44.84 -20.20
N SER A 9 -6.07 44.89 -21.40
CA SER A 9 -6.18 46.13 -22.17
C SER A 9 -7.54 46.77 -21.95
N CYS A 10 -7.58 48.10 -21.96
CA CYS A 10 -8.82 48.84 -21.89
C CYS A 10 -9.68 48.52 -23.12
N PRO A 11 -10.94 48.12 -22.97
CA PRO A 11 -11.78 47.77 -24.12
C PRO A 11 -12.16 48.99 -24.97
N VAL A 12 -11.91 50.21 -24.48
CA VAL A 12 -12.25 51.46 -25.17
C VAL A 12 -11.09 51.99 -26.02
N CYS A 13 -9.85 51.98 -25.50
CA CYS A 13 -8.70 52.56 -26.20
C CYS A 13 -7.53 51.58 -26.42
N GLY A 14 -7.60 50.35 -25.91
CA GLY A 14 -6.53 49.37 -26.04
C GLY A 14 -5.33 49.58 -25.11
N ALA A 15 -5.27 50.69 -24.34
CA ALA A 15 -4.19 50.96 -23.41
C ALA A 15 -4.10 49.90 -22.31
N SER A 16 -2.88 49.57 -21.87
CA SER A 16 -2.66 48.67 -20.74
C SER A 16 -3.27 49.26 -19.48
N ALA A 17 -4.15 48.52 -18.81
CA ALA A 17 -4.83 48.99 -17.62
C ALA A 17 -5.12 47.85 -16.64
N ARG A 18 -5.26 48.19 -15.35
CA ARG A 18 -5.50 47.18 -14.32
C ARG A 18 -6.96 46.72 -14.37
N ALA A 19 -7.19 45.41 -14.34
CA ALA A 19 -8.55 44.87 -14.30
C ALA A 19 -9.32 45.43 -13.10
N GLY A 20 -10.51 45.97 -13.34
CA GLY A 20 -11.36 46.58 -12.32
C GLY A 20 -11.03 48.02 -11.96
N SER A 21 -10.08 48.67 -12.63
CA SER A 21 -9.83 50.12 -12.48
C SER A 21 -10.49 50.93 -13.60
N THR A 22 -10.47 52.25 -13.45
CA THR A 22 -10.63 53.18 -14.57
C THR A 22 -9.33 53.25 -15.36
N CYS A 23 -9.43 53.38 -16.68
CA CYS A 23 -8.29 53.59 -17.57
C CYS A 23 -7.76 55.01 -17.40
N GLY A 24 -6.43 55.15 -17.23
CA GLY A 24 -5.80 56.47 -17.07
C GLY A 24 -5.82 57.33 -18.33
N GLU A 25 -6.00 56.74 -19.52
CA GLU A 25 -5.97 57.49 -20.79
C GLU A 25 -7.36 57.94 -21.24
N CYS A 26 -8.36 57.06 -21.21
CA CYS A 26 -9.70 57.38 -21.74
C CYS A 26 -10.79 57.44 -20.66
N GLY A 27 -10.46 57.21 -19.39
CA GLY A 27 -11.43 57.14 -18.29
C GLY A 27 -12.35 55.91 -18.31
N GLY A 28 -12.26 55.07 -19.34
CA GLY A 28 -13.11 53.88 -19.51
C GLY A 28 -12.91 52.84 -18.41
N ARG A 29 -13.99 52.20 -17.97
CA ARG A 29 -13.94 51.18 -16.92
C ARG A 29 -13.42 49.85 -17.47
N VAL A 30 -12.35 49.32 -16.89
CA VAL A 30 -11.81 48.01 -17.26
C VAL A 30 -12.61 46.94 -16.52
N PRO A 31 -13.25 45.99 -17.22
CA PRO A 31 -13.98 44.90 -16.59
C PRO A 31 -13.07 44.13 -15.62
N LYS A 32 -13.59 43.77 -14.44
CA LYS A 32 -12.90 42.79 -13.59
C LYS A 32 -12.94 41.44 -14.32
N SER A 33 -11.80 40.77 -14.42
CA SER A 33 -11.78 39.39 -14.91
C SER A 33 -12.75 38.54 -14.07
N PRO A 34 -13.56 37.67 -14.69
CA PRO A 34 -14.44 36.78 -13.94
C PRO A 34 -13.61 35.96 -12.94
N PRO A 35 -14.11 35.69 -11.73
CA PRO A 35 -13.43 34.78 -10.82
C PRO A 35 -13.20 33.45 -11.53
N ALA A 36 -11.97 32.94 -11.49
CA ALA A 36 -11.63 31.66 -12.08
C ALA A 36 -12.59 30.60 -11.53
N LYS A 37 -13.25 29.84 -12.42
CA LYS A 37 -14.15 28.75 -12.00
C LYS A 37 -13.40 27.83 -11.03
N PRO A 38 -13.99 27.46 -9.88
CA PRO A 38 -13.32 26.58 -8.94
C PRO A 38 -12.99 25.27 -9.64
N LYS A 39 -11.71 24.88 -9.61
CA LYS A 39 -11.28 23.59 -10.15
C LYS A 39 -12.05 22.48 -9.40
N PRO A 40 -12.58 21.46 -10.10
CA PRO A 40 -13.28 20.37 -9.44
C PRO A 40 -12.36 19.73 -8.40
N LYS A 41 -12.88 19.54 -7.17
CA LYS A 41 -12.12 18.91 -6.09
C LYS A 41 -11.74 17.49 -6.53
N ARG A 42 -10.43 17.18 -6.49
CA ARG A 42 -9.97 15.82 -6.75
C ARG A 42 -10.53 14.91 -5.66
N VAL A 43 -11.25 13.87 -6.05
CA VAL A 43 -11.62 12.77 -5.16
C VAL A 43 -10.31 12.16 -4.61
N THR A 44 -10.28 11.73 -3.35
CA THR A 44 -9.14 11.10 -2.66
C THR A 44 -9.57 9.78 -2.02
N ILE A 45 -8.64 8.94 -1.57
CA ILE A 45 -8.94 7.75 -0.75
C ILE A 45 -9.75 8.16 0.48
N ALA A 46 -9.29 9.21 1.19
CA ALA A 46 -9.98 9.69 2.39
C ALA A 46 -11.41 10.17 2.11
N SER A 47 -11.67 10.85 0.99
CA SER A 47 -13.05 11.23 0.63
C SER A 47 -13.91 10.03 0.25
N LEU A 48 -13.33 9.00 -0.39
CA LEU A 48 -14.03 7.78 -0.77
C LEU A 48 -14.41 6.92 0.45
N LEU A 49 -13.53 6.83 1.44
CA LEU A 49 -13.83 6.14 2.70
C LEU A 49 -14.98 6.85 3.43
N ARG A 50 -14.88 8.18 3.58
CA ARG A 50 -15.94 8.97 4.23
C ARG A 50 -17.28 8.91 3.49
N SER A 51 -17.27 8.90 2.15
CA SER A 51 -18.52 8.79 1.38
C SER A 51 -19.21 7.43 1.56
N ARG A 52 -18.49 6.42 2.06
CA ARG A 52 -19.01 5.08 2.37
C ARG A 52 -19.24 4.85 3.86
N GLY A 53 -19.29 5.93 4.64
CA GLY A 53 -19.61 5.86 6.07
C GLY A 53 -18.46 5.44 6.99
N PHE A 54 -17.23 5.30 6.47
CA PHE A 54 -16.07 5.02 7.32
C PHE A 54 -15.57 6.28 8.03
N THR A 55 -15.35 6.18 9.33
CA THR A 55 -14.69 7.23 10.12
C THR A 55 -13.20 6.93 10.21
N ILE A 56 -12.39 7.75 9.55
CA ILE A 56 -10.93 7.57 9.54
C ILE A 56 -10.35 8.02 10.88
N THR A 57 -9.74 7.11 11.63
CA THR A 57 -9.06 7.41 12.90
C THR A 57 -7.58 7.73 12.67
N ARG A 58 -6.94 7.03 11.72
CA ARG A 58 -5.56 7.29 11.30
C ARG A 58 -5.43 7.04 9.81
N MET A 59 -5.16 8.10 9.03
CA MET A 59 -4.62 7.88 7.68
C MET A 59 -3.20 7.38 7.86
N GLY A 60 -2.92 6.15 7.42
CA GLY A 60 -1.56 5.67 7.51
C GLY A 60 -0.67 6.29 6.43
N GLY A 61 0.64 6.13 6.62
CA GLY A 61 1.63 6.90 5.89
C GLY A 61 1.81 6.43 4.45
N HIS A 62 2.42 7.28 3.63
CA HIS A 62 2.86 6.93 2.27
C HIS A 62 4.09 5.99 2.25
N GLY A 63 4.38 5.23 3.32
CA GLY A 63 5.57 4.38 3.41
C GLY A 63 6.83 5.17 3.05
N GLY A 64 7.46 5.85 4.02
CA GLY A 64 8.59 6.74 3.76
C GLY A 64 9.58 6.11 2.75
N LYS A 65 9.98 6.89 1.72
CA LYS A 65 10.90 6.48 0.65
C LYS A 65 12.21 6.00 1.28
N ASP A 66 12.27 4.72 1.61
CA ASP A 66 13.41 4.08 2.23
C ASP A 66 13.81 2.93 1.30
N PRO A 67 14.67 3.21 0.33
CA PRO A 67 15.05 2.24 -0.69
C PRO A 67 15.65 0.96 -0.09
N ALA A 68 16.24 1.06 1.10
CA ALA A 68 16.85 -0.07 1.77
C ALA A 68 15.78 -1.02 2.32
N LEU A 69 14.73 -0.48 2.97
CA LEU A 69 13.58 -1.28 3.36
C LEU A 69 12.74 -1.75 2.18
N ASP A 70 12.64 -0.97 1.10
CA ASP A 70 11.96 -1.41 -0.13
C ASP A 70 12.66 -2.64 -0.72
N THR A 71 13.99 -2.59 -0.84
CA THR A 71 14.81 -3.70 -1.33
C THR A 71 14.68 -4.93 -0.43
N LEU A 72 14.74 -4.73 0.89
CA LEU A 72 14.60 -5.81 1.86
C LEU A 72 13.20 -6.44 1.82
N SER A 73 12.15 -5.63 1.71
CA SER A 73 10.76 -6.09 1.55
C SER A 73 10.60 -6.98 0.32
N LEU A 74 11.15 -6.56 -0.84
CA LEU A 74 11.14 -7.40 -2.04
C LEU A 74 11.95 -8.69 -1.86
N LEU A 75 13.11 -8.63 -1.22
CA LEU A 75 13.92 -9.82 -0.93
C LEU A 75 13.15 -10.81 -0.05
N LEU A 76 12.51 -10.33 1.02
CA LEU A 76 11.67 -11.17 1.88
C LEU A 76 10.49 -11.77 1.12
N MET A 77 9.89 -11.01 0.19
CA MET A 77 8.77 -11.45 -0.63
C MET A 77 9.15 -12.61 -1.55
N PHE A 78 10.22 -12.45 -2.32
CA PHE A 78 10.64 -13.45 -3.31
C PHE A 78 11.38 -14.64 -2.70
N GLN A 79 11.98 -14.47 -1.52
CA GLN A 79 12.71 -15.53 -0.82
C GLN A 79 11.92 -16.10 0.36
N PHE A 80 10.62 -15.77 0.49
CA PHE A 80 9.82 -16.10 1.67
C PHE A 80 9.93 -17.57 2.09
N PRO A 81 9.81 -18.57 1.19
CA PRO A 81 9.92 -19.99 1.57
C PRO A 81 11.22 -20.33 2.30
N TYR A 82 12.32 -19.66 1.95
CA TYR A 82 13.65 -19.89 2.51
C TYR A 82 13.90 -19.10 3.81
N VAL A 83 13.22 -17.97 3.99
CA VAL A 83 13.44 -17.06 5.13
C VAL A 83 12.35 -17.14 6.20
N GLU A 84 11.26 -17.86 5.92
CA GLU A 84 10.11 -17.98 6.82
C GLU A 84 10.51 -18.49 8.21
N HIS A 85 11.44 -19.44 8.30
CA HIS A 85 11.89 -20.03 9.57
C HIS A 85 12.59 -18.99 10.45
N LEU A 86 13.43 -18.14 9.86
CA LEU A 86 14.07 -17.04 10.58
C LEU A 86 13.05 -15.98 11.01
N LEU A 87 12.12 -15.60 10.14
CA LEU A 87 11.05 -14.65 10.50
C LEU A 87 10.13 -15.21 11.60
N LYS A 88 9.85 -16.51 11.59
CA LYS A 88 9.13 -17.20 12.68
C LYS A 88 9.93 -17.16 13.97
N ALA A 89 11.22 -17.52 13.94
CA ALA A 89 12.08 -17.46 15.12
C ALA A 89 12.15 -16.04 15.71
N ILE A 90 12.27 -15.01 14.86
CA ILE A 90 12.25 -13.60 15.26
C ILE A 90 10.92 -13.23 15.95
N ARG A 91 9.77 -13.58 15.34
CA ARG A 91 8.44 -13.28 15.91
C ARG A 91 8.13 -14.07 17.18
N SER A 92 8.70 -15.27 17.31
CA SER A 92 8.61 -16.10 18.52
C SER A 92 9.64 -15.73 19.58
N GLY A 93 10.57 -14.83 19.27
CA GLY A 93 11.50 -14.25 20.24
C GLY A 93 10.75 -13.60 21.39
N GLY A 94 11.33 -13.64 22.59
CA GLY A 94 10.67 -13.46 23.88
C GLY A 94 9.86 -12.15 24.08
N PRO A 95 9.22 -11.97 25.25
CA PRO A 95 8.44 -10.77 25.56
C PRO A 95 9.25 -9.50 25.29
N ARG A 96 8.57 -8.34 25.11
CA ARG A 96 9.18 -7.05 24.73
C ARG A 96 10.45 -6.68 25.52
N ASP A 97 10.60 -7.22 26.73
CA ASP A 97 11.71 -6.98 27.66
C ASP A 97 12.97 -7.84 27.38
N CYS A 98 12.86 -8.90 26.56
CA CYS A 98 13.96 -9.73 26.10
C CYS A 98 13.70 -10.23 24.67
N PRO A 99 13.81 -9.35 23.65
CA PRO A 99 13.39 -9.61 22.27
C PRO A 99 14.41 -10.45 21.48
N GLY A 100 15.00 -11.44 22.16
CA GLY A 100 15.98 -12.33 21.60
C GLY A 100 15.35 -13.54 20.92
N PHE A 101 15.98 -13.99 19.84
CA PHE A 101 15.62 -15.20 19.14
C PHE A 101 16.82 -16.14 19.01
N THR A 102 16.52 -17.42 18.84
CA THR A 102 17.49 -18.47 18.51
C THR A 102 16.87 -19.39 17.48
N LEU A 103 17.62 -19.74 16.45
CA LEU A 103 17.22 -20.64 15.38
C LEU A 103 18.29 -21.73 15.23
N SER A 104 17.88 -23.00 15.38
CA SER A 104 18.74 -24.13 15.04
C SER A 104 18.92 -24.25 13.52
N MET A 105 20.14 -24.59 13.09
CA MET A 105 20.54 -24.76 11.71
C MET A 105 20.87 -26.22 11.35
N GLU A 106 20.65 -27.16 12.28
CA GLU A 106 21.04 -28.58 12.16
C GLU A 106 20.49 -29.30 10.93
N ALA A 107 19.29 -28.92 10.48
CA ALA A 107 18.62 -29.51 9.32
C ALA A 107 18.61 -28.58 8.08
N VAL A 108 19.47 -27.56 8.06
CA VAL A 108 19.52 -26.55 7.01
C VAL A 108 20.76 -26.79 6.13
N ASP A 109 20.56 -26.95 4.83
CA ASP A 109 21.65 -27.06 3.85
C ASP A 109 22.51 -25.79 3.75
N ASP A 110 23.67 -25.90 3.09
CA ASP A 110 24.66 -24.82 3.02
C ASP A 110 24.17 -23.57 2.28
N ASP A 111 23.33 -23.74 1.26
CA ASP A 111 22.78 -22.63 0.48
C ASP A 111 21.75 -21.85 1.30
N HIS A 112 20.81 -22.56 1.95
CA HIS A 112 19.87 -21.96 2.88
C HIS A 112 20.57 -21.32 4.08
N ARG A 113 21.62 -21.94 4.61
CA ARG A 113 22.43 -21.38 5.69
C ARG A 113 23.06 -20.06 5.30
N THR A 114 23.62 -19.99 4.09
CA THR A 114 24.20 -18.77 3.54
C THR A 114 23.12 -17.69 3.37
N MET A 115 21.94 -18.05 2.86
CA MET A 115 20.80 -17.13 2.71
C MET A 115 20.34 -16.56 4.05
N LEU A 116 20.12 -17.41 5.06
CA LEU A 116 19.67 -16.99 6.39
C LEU A 116 20.70 -16.11 7.10
N THR A 117 21.99 -16.44 6.94
CA THR A 117 23.09 -15.65 7.50
C THR A 117 23.16 -14.28 6.83
N ASN A 118 23.11 -14.22 5.50
CA ASN A 118 23.13 -12.98 4.74
C ASN A 118 21.92 -12.10 5.08
N LEU A 119 20.72 -12.69 5.16
CA LEU A 119 19.52 -11.97 5.58
C LEU A 119 19.71 -11.39 6.98
N GLY A 120 20.18 -12.18 7.95
CA GLY A 120 20.39 -11.70 9.31
C GLY A 120 21.36 -10.50 9.39
N PHE A 121 22.46 -10.52 8.64
CA PHE A 121 23.36 -9.37 8.53
C PHE A 121 22.72 -8.17 7.80
N LEU A 122 21.87 -8.40 6.80
CA LEU A 122 21.09 -7.33 6.18
C LEU A 122 20.11 -6.71 7.18
N LEU A 123 19.42 -7.51 8.00
CA LEU A 123 18.52 -7.01 9.04
C LEU A 123 19.29 -6.18 10.08
N LEU A 124 20.46 -6.64 10.52
CA LEU A 124 21.35 -5.89 11.42
C LEU A 124 21.80 -4.57 10.79
N ARG A 125 22.29 -4.59 9.55
CA ARG A 125 22.78 -3.39 8.83
C ARG A 125 21.69 -2.33 8.65
N ASN A 126 20.44 -2.76 8.47
CA ASN A 126 19.29 -1.87 8.31
C ASN A 126 18.67 -1.44 9.65
N GLY A 127 19.29 -1.76 10.78
CA GLY A 127 18.82 -1.38 12.11
C GLY A 127 17.56 -2.10 12.55
N LEU A 128 17.22 -3.24 11.94
CA LEU A 128 16.07 -4.06 12.34
C LEU A 128 16.43 -5.04 13.45
N LEU A 129 17.70 -5.45 13.51
CA LEU A 129 18.28 -6.15 14.65
C LEU A 129 19.27 -5.25 15.36
N SER A 130 19.37 -5.38 16.69
CA SER A 130 20.45 -4.77 17.48
C SER A 130 21.64 -5.70 17.63
N GLU A 131 21.41 -7.02 17.59
CA GLU A 131 22.46 -8.03 17.60
C GLU A 131 22.13 -9.16 16.62
N PHE A 132 23.17 -9.71 15.98
CA PHE A 132 23.09 -10.91 15.16
C PHE A 132 24.40 -11.68 15.24
N ARG A 133 24.32 -12.99 15.55
CA ARG A 133 25.48 -13.87 15.70
C ARG A 133 25.17 -15.25 15.10
N VAL A 134 26.14 -15.79 14.40
CA VAL A 134 26.14 -17.19 13.95
C VAL A 134 27.11 -17.97 14.81
N SER A 135 26.70 -19.13 15.33
CA SER A 135 27.52 -20.01 16.14
C SER A 135 27.70 -21.34 15.41
N PRO A 136 28.79 -21.53 14.64
CA PRO A 136 29.07 -22.78 13.95
C PRO A 136 29.20 -23.97 14.92
N LYS A 137 29.73 -23.73 16.13
CA LYS A 137 29.92 -24.77 17.15
C LYS A 137 28.62 -25.34 17.70
N ARG A 138 27.56 -24.54 17.73
CA ARG A 138 26.24 -24.92 18.27
C ARG A 138 25.19 -25.07 17.17
N ASP A 139 25.65 -24.96 15.93
CA ASP A 139 24.86 -24.91 14.72
C ASP A 139 23.58 -24.06 14.82
N GLU A 140 23.74 -22.81 15.23
CA GLU A 140 22.62 -21.91 15.52
C GLU A 140 22.87 -20.47 15.08
N ILE A 141 21.77 -19.77 14.83
CA ILE A 141 21.70 -18.32 14.66
C ILE A 141 21.04 -17.73 15.90
N ARG A 142 21.58 -16.61 16.41
CA ARG A 142 20.99 -15.85 17.52
C ARG A 142 20.98 -14.37 17.20
N GLY A 143 20.02 -13.65 17.76
CA GLY A 143 19.99 -12.20 17.62
C GLY A 143 18.99 -11.55 18.55
N LEU A 144 18.98 -10.21 18.52
CA LEU A 144 18.04 -9.37 19.25
C LEU A 144 17.36 -8.43 18.26
N VAL A 145 16.03 -8.33 18.33
CA VAL A 145 15.29 -7.32 17.56
C VAL A 145 15.58 -5.93 18.11
N ALA A 146 15.79 -4.96 17.22
CA ALA A 146 15.98 -3.59 17.66
C ALA A 146 14.70 -3.06 18.32
N PRO A 147 14.78 -2.34 19.45
CA PRO A 147 13.59 -1.99 20.25
C PRO A 147 12.74 -0.88 19.62
N GLN A 148 13.15 -0.33 18.47
CA GLN A 148 12.38 0.71 17.81
C GLN A 148 11.11 0.11 17.20
N GLU A 149 9.98 0.81 17.37
CA GLU A 149 8.67 0.40 16.84
C GLU A 149 8.72 0.05 15.34
N ARG A 150 9.50 0.81 14.57
CA ARG A 150 9.73 0.56 13.15
C ARG A 150 10.29 -0.85 12.87
N ALA A 151 11.27 -1.29 13.65
CA ALA A 151 11.89 -2.61 13.48
C ALA A 151 10.92 -3.73 13.85
N ILE A 152 10.23 -3.56 14.99
CA ILE A 152 9.22 -4.48 15.48
C ILE A 152 8.11 -4.65 14.43
N GLN A 153 7.51 -3.55 13.97
CA GLN A 153 6.42 -3.59 12.99
C GLN A 153 6.87 -4.17 11.64
N PHE A 154 8.07 -3.84 11.19
CA PHE A 154 8.61 -4.39 9.94
C PHE A 154 8.73 -5.91 10.04
N LEU A 155 9.34 -6.43 11.12
CA LEU A 155 9.56 -7.86 11.34
C LEU A 155 8.28 -8.63 11.70
N ASP A 156 7.27 -7.95 12.26
CA ASP A 156 5.98 -8.56 12.60
C ASP A 156 5.10 -8.81 11.37
N GLY A 157 5.31 -8.07 10.28
CA GLY A 157 4.65 -8.37 9.01
C GLY A 157 4.51 -7.22 8.02
N ARG A 158 4.71 -5.96 8.46
CA ARG A 158 4.54 -4.79 7.58
C ARG A 158 5.49 -4.77 6.38
N TRP A 159 6.54 -5.60 6.40
CA TRP A 159 7.40 -5.81 5.24
C TRP A 159 6.62 -6.27 4.00
N LEU A 160 5.55 -7.07 4.16
CA LEU A 160 4.77 -7.62 3.04
C LEU A 160 3.90 -6.55 2.39
N GLU A 161 3.23 -5.73 3.18
CA GLU A 161 2.45 -4.57 2.71
C GLU A 161 3.33 -3.62 1.90
N ARG A 162 4.53 -3.35 2.41
CA ARG A 162 5.55 -2.56 1.72
C ARG A 162 6.01 -3.24 0.43
N ALA A 163 6.24 -4.55 0.44
CA ALA A 163 6.65 -5.29 -0.76
C ALA A 163 5.58 -5.23 -1.86
N ILE A 164 4.30 -5.39 -1.50
CA ILE A 164 3.17 -5.25 -2.42
C ILE A 164 3.19 -3.84 -3.05
N LEU A 165 3.29 -2.80 -2.24
CA LEU A 165 3.33 -1.42 -2.73
C LEU A 165 4.51 -1.17 -3.69
N VAL A 166 5.71 -1.62 -3.35
CA VAL A 166 6.92 -1.45 -4.18
C VAL A 166 6.75 -2.19 -5.50
N CYS A 167 6.26 -3.44 -5.45
CA CYS A 167 5.98 -4.24 -6.62
C CYS A 167 4.99 -3.52 -7.56
N LEU A 168 3.84 -3.09 -7.03
CA LEU A 168 2.82 -2.37 -7.80
C LEU A 168 3.32 -1.01 -8.32
N GLY A 169 4.09 -0.28 -7.52
CA GLY A 169 4.65 1.02 -7.89
C GLY A 169 5.60 0.94 -9.08
N GLY A 170 6.38 -0.14 -9.18
CA GLY A 170 7.23 -0.41 -10.34
C GLY A 170 6.43 -0.44 -11.64
N PHE A 171 5.29 -1.14 -11.66
CA PHE A 171 4.42 -1.23 -12.84
C PHE A 171 3.65 0.06 -13.11
N LEU A 172 3.03 0.65 -12.10
CA LEU A 172 2.14 1.80 -12.28
C LEU A 172 2.90 3.07 -12.72
N ASN A 173 4.18 3.19 -12.35
CA ASN A 173 5.05 4.27 -12.81
C ASN A 173 5.41 4.16 -14.29
N LEU A 174 5.52 2.94 -14.84
CA LEU A 174 5.82 2.73 -16.27
C LEU A 174 4.66 3.21 -17.15
N GLU A 175 3.42 3.05 -16.69
CA GLU A 175 2.20 3.35 -17.45
C GLU A 175 1.63 4.76 -17.19
N ASN A 176 2.34 5.61 -16.43
CA ASN A 176 1.96 7.01 -16.12
C ASN A 176 0.54 7.17 -15.52
N HIS A 177 0.12 6.20 -14.70
CA HIS A 177 -1.17 6.23 -14.02
C HIS A 177 -1.20 7.30 -12.91
N ARG A 178 -2.40 7.82 -12.61
CA ARG A 178 -2.60 8.66 -11.42
C ARG A 178 -2.79 7.79 -10.21
N VAL A 179 -1.72 7.66 -9.41
CA VAL A 179 -1.69 6.81 -8.22
C VAL A 179 -1.79 7.64 -6.93
N GLU A 180 -2.64 7.18 -6.03
CA GLU A 180 -2.70 7.57 -4.62
C GLU A 180 -2.73 6.28 -3.80
N TYR A 181 -2.04 6.23 -2.66
CA TYR A 181 -2.05 5.04 -1.81
C TYR A 181 -1.96 5.43 -0.33
N ALA A 182 -2.45 4.54 0.53
CA ALA A 182 -2.34 4.65 1.98
C ALA A 182 -2.10 3.26 2.59
N LEU A 183 -1.00 3.12 3.33
CA LEU A 183 -0.69 1.90 4.10
C LEU A 183 -1.33 1.99 5.49
N ASN A 184 -1.64 0.86 6.13
CA ASN A 184 -2.08 0.76 7.53
C ASN A 184 -3.10 1.85 7.94
N THR A 185 -4.16 2.03 7.13
CA THR A 185 -5.19 3.04 7.38
C THR A 185 -6.19 2.52 8.40
N GLU A 186 -6.25 3.16 9.56
CA GLU A 186 -7.20 2.79 10.61
C GLU A 186 -8.51 3.56 10.45
N VAL A 187 -9.60 2.82 10.59
CA VAL A 187 -10.96 3.31 10.47
C VAL A 187 -11.84 2.72 11.56
N ARG A 188 -12.96 3.39 11.82
CA ARG A 188 -14.16 2.78 12.38
C ARG A 188 -15.12 2.49 11.25
N ARG A 189 -15.54 1.23 11.15
CA ARG A 189 -16.57 0.77 10.21
C ARG A 189 -17.91 1.39 10.58
N PRO A 190 -18.78 1.72 9.62
CA PRO A 190 -20.16 2.03 9.94
C PRO A 190 -20.82 0.84 10.65
N PRO A 191 -21.87 1.06 11.47
CA PRO A 191 -22.60 -0.04 12.09
C PRO A 191 -23.12 -1.00 11.00
N SER A 192 -22.74 -2.28 11.09
CA SER A 192 -23.28 -3.31 10.21
C SER A 192 -24.54 -3.93 10.81
N PRO A 193 -25.45 -4.50 10.00
CA PRO A 193 -26.59 -5.26 10.52
C PRO A 193 -26.21 -6.47 11.38
N VAL A 194 -24.95 -6.94 11.29
CA VAL A 194 -24.44 -8.10 12.03
C VAL A 194 -23.86 -7.68 13.37
N ASP A 195 -23.07 -6.61 13.39
CA ASP A 195 -22.30 -6.19 14.57
C ASP A 195 -23.08 -5.16 15.41
N GLY A 196 -23.92 -4.32 14.79
CA GLY A 196 -24.75 -3.32 15.48
C GLY A 196 -23.99 -2.12 16.05
N PHE A 197 -22.66 -2.08 15.97
CA PHE A 197 -21.83 -0.97 16.43
C PHE A 197 -20.66 -0.69 15.47
N GLU A 198 -20.06 0.49 15.60
CA GLU A 198 -18.84 0.82 14.86
C GLU A 198 -17.64 0.03 15.39
N ALA A 199 -17.08 -0.85 14.55
CA ALA A 199 -15.92 -1.66 14.91
C ALA A 199 -14.63 -1.07 14.32
N PRO A 200 -13.50 -1.06 15.07
CA PRO A 200 -12.21 -0.67 14.52
C PRO A 200 -11.75 -1.67 13.45
N PHE A 201 -11.10 -1.15 12.42
CA PHE A 201 -10.50 -1.92 11.35
C PHE A 201 -9.25 -1.22 10.81
N GLU A 202 -8.26 -1.99 10.35
CA GLU A 202 -7.08 -1.47 9.67
C GLU A 202 -7.07 -2.01 8.24
N PHE A 203 -6.92 -1.12 7.26
CA PHE A 203 -6.61 -1.48 5.88
C PHE A 203 -5.09 -1.51 5.69
N ASP A 204 -4.55 -2.69 5.40
CA ASP A 204 -3.12 -2.91 5.15
C ASP A 204 -2.59 -2.02 4.01
N LEU A 205 -3.21 -2.10 2.82
CA LEU A 205 -2.91 -1.21 1.69
C LEU A 205 -4.17 -0.84 0.91
N LEU A 206 -4.49 0.45 0.89
CA LEU A 206 -5.44 1.05 -0.04
C LEU A 206 -4.68 1.69 -1.19
N LEU A 207 -5.08 1.36 -2.40
CA LEU A 207 -4.46 1.86 -3.63
C LEU A 207 -5.55 2.44 -4.52
N ARG A 208 -5.34 3.64 -5.02
CA ARG A 208 -6.25 4.29 -5.95
C ARG A 208 -5.52 4.63 -7.24
N VAL A 209 -5.99 4.05 -8.33
CA VAL A 209 -5.38 4.19 -9.66
C VAL A 209 -6.46 4.66 -10.61
N ASP A 210 -6.24 5.81 -11.24
CA ASP A 210 -7.16 6.41 -12.23
C ASP A 210 -8.63 6.49 -11.77
N GLY A 211 -8.83 6.71 -10.46
CA GLY A 211 -10.15 6.88 -9.85
C GLY A 211 -10.78 5.59 -9.29
N HIS A 212 -10.17 4.43 -9.55
CA HIS A 212 -10.59 3.15 -9.01
C HIS A 212 -9.87 2.85 -7.70
N LEU A 213 -10.61 2.44 -6.67
CA LEU A 213 -10.05 2.01 -5.38
C LEU A 213 -9.83 0.50 -5.39
N PHE A 214 -8.70 0.09 -4.83
CA PHE A 214 -8.28 -1.29 -4.62
C PHE A 214 -7.86 -1.46 -3.15
N TRP A 215 -8.12 -2.63 -2.60
CA TRP A 215 -7.66 -3.02 -1.28
C TRP A 215 -6.83 -4.30 -1.37
N TRP A 216 -5.65 -4.24 -0.75
CA TRP A 216 -4.72 -5.35 -0.59
C TRP A 216 -4.55 -5.63 0.90
N GLU A 217 -5.03 -6.78 1.33
CA GLU A 217 -4.82 -7.35 2.66
C GLU A 217 -3.59 -8.26 2.63
N ALA A 218 -2.67 -8.10 3.59
CA ALA A 218 -1.41 -8.81 3.66
C ALA A 218 -1.36 -9.71 4.90
N LYS A 219 -0.94 -10.97 4.71
CA LYS A 219 -0.72 -11.92 5.81
C LYS A 219 0.62 -12.63 5.64
N SER A 220 1.56 -12.27 6.52
CA SER A 220 2.92 -12.82 6.57
C SER A 220 3.05 -14.05 7.48
N GLY A 221 1.96 -14.47 8.13
CA GLY A 221 1.90 -15.57 9.11
C GLY A 221 0.82 -16.60 8.74
N GLN A 222 0.41 -17.41 9.73
CA GLN A 222 -0.69 -18.36 9.54
C GLN A 222 -2.00 -17.61 9.27
N PHE A 223 -2.79 -18.13 8.34
CA PHE A 223 -4.09 -17.59 7.98
C PHE A 223 -5.19 -18.62 8.25
N ASP A 224 -6.28 -18.18 8.88
CA ASP A 224 -7.48 -18.97 9.09
C ASP A 224 -8.48 -18.70 7.94
N PRO A 225 -8.78 -19.67 7.07
CA PRO A 225 -9.74 -19.51 5.99
C PRO A 225 -11.14 -19.06 6.43
N ALA A 226 -11.54 -19.30 7.69
CA ALA A 226 -12.82 -18.82 8.22
C ALA A 226 -12.92 -17.28 8.21
N GLN A 227 -11.79 -16.57 8.19
CA GLN A 227 -11.74 -15.10 8.14
C GLN A 227 -12.07 -14.51 6.76
N ILE A 228 -12.09 -15.31 5.69
CA ILE A 228 -12.37 -14.83 4.32
C ILE A 228 -13.73 -14.13 4.25
N GLY A 229 -14.75 -14.67 4.93
CA GLY A 229 -16.09 -14.08 4.95
C GLY A 229 -16.10 -12.65 5.50
N ARG A 230 -15.31 -12.39 6.55
CA ARG A 230 -15.17 -11.05 7.14
C ARG A 230 -14.58 -10.05 6.14
N TYR A 231 -13.54 -10.44 5.40
CA TYR A 231 -12.95 -9.56 4.39
C TYR A 231 -13.91 -9.26 3.24
N ARG A 232 -14.73 -10.24 2.86
CA ARG A 232 -15.75 -9.98 1.83
C ARG A 232 -16.79 -8.96 2.31
N THR A 233 -17.31 -9.11 3.53
CA THR A 233 -18.24 -8.14 4.11
C THR A 233 -17.67 -6.72 4.09
N ILE A 234 -16.39 -6.56 4.44
CA ILE A 234 -15.72 -5.25 4.44
C ILE A 234 -15.55 -4.71 3.02
N ALA A 235 -15.24 -5.57 2.05
CA ALA A 235 -15.16 -5.17 0.64
C ALA A 235 -16.53 -4.72 0.10
N ASP A 236 -17.61 -5.36 0.54
CA ASP A 236 -19.00 -4.97 0.22
C ASP A 236 -19.36 -3.62 0.85
N GLU A 237 -18.99 -3.38 2.12
CA GLU A 237 -19.15 -2.08 2.80
C GLU A 237 -18.37 -0.96 2.09
N LEU A 238 -17.23 -1.28 1.49
CA LEU A 238 -16.44 -0.37 0.65
C LEU A 238 -16.92 -0.29 -0.80
N GLU A 239 -17.98 -1.03 -1.16
CA GLU A 239 -18.51 -1.13 -2.53
C GLU A 239 -17.41 -1.46 -3.56
N LEU A 240 -16.46 -2.33 -3.18
CA LEU A 240 -15.38 -2.74 -4.06
C LEU A 240 -15.88 -3.82 -5.04
N PRO A 241 -15.56 -3.67 -6.33
CA PRO A 241 -15.70 -4.76 -7.29
C PRO A 241 -14.94 -6.01 -6.83
N ALA A 242 -15.44 -7.19 -7.21
CA ALA A 242 -14.82 -8.47 -6.83
C ALA A 242 -13.37 -8.62 -7.34
N ASP A 243 -12.97 -7.87 -8.37
CA ASP A 243 -11.62 -7.79 -8.92
C ASP A 243 -10.77 -6.64 -8.35
N HIS A 244 -11.25 -5.99 -7.28
CA HIS A 244 -10.55 -4.87 -6.62
C HIS A 244 -10.13 -5.18 -5.18
N CYS A 245 -10.29 -6.43 -4.73
CA CYS A 245 -9.95 -6.86 -3.38
C CYS A 245 -9.03 -8.08 -3.44
N PHE A 246 -7.86 -7.96 -2.81
CA PHE A 246 -6.79 -8.95 -2.86
C PHE A 246 -6.35 -9.33 -1.44
N LEU A 247 -6.16 -10.62 -1.20
CA LEU A 247 -5.61 -11.19 0.02
C LEU A 247 -4.31 -11.89 -0.33
N VAL A 248 -3.19 -11.33 0.11
CA VAL A 248 -1.84 -11.83 -0.13
C VAL A 248 -1.38 -12.66 1.06
N LEU A 249 -1.13 -13.95 0.84
CA LEU A 249 -0.73 -14.91 1.87
C LEU A 249 0.70 -15.36 1.61
N ALA A 250 1.67 -14.88 2.40
CA ALA A 250 3.04 -15.38 2.35
C ALA A 250 3.15 -16.74 3.07
N GLY A 251 2.45 -16.89 4.20
CA GLY A 251 2.42 -18.12 5.01
C GLY A 251 1.51 -19.21 4.43
N ASN A 252 2.02 -20.45 4.44
CA ASN A 252 1.47 -21.65 3.81
C ASN A 252 -0.03 -21.93 4.10
N PRO A 253 -0.87 -22.16 3.07
CA PRO A 253 -1.96 -23.11 3.17
C PRO A 253 -1.39 -24.46 2.74
N LYS A 254 -1.06 -25.33 3.71
CA LYS A 254 -0.38 -26.64 3.56
C LYS A 254 -1.00 -27.64 2.54
N ASN A 255 -2.04 -27.26 1.79
CA ASN A 255 -2.72 -28.06 0.77
C ASN A 255 -3.12 -27.26 -0.49
N SER A 256 -2.55 -26.08 -0.74
CA SER A 256 -3.01 -25.24 -1.84
C SER A 256 -2.32 -25.53 -3.17
N ASN A 257 -2.91 -26.44 -3.95
CA ASN A 257 -2.84 -26.38 -5.42
C ASN A 257 -3.54 -25.11 -5.99
N HIS A 258 -3.62 -24.01 -5.21
CA HIS A 258 -4.41 -22.82 -5.52
C HIS A 258 -3.52 -21.77 -6.16
N VAL A 259 -3.04 -22.11 -7.35
CA VAL A 259 -2.82 -21.13 -8.41
C VAL A 259 -4.12 -20.34 -8.54
N PHE A 260 -4.06 -19.01 -8.35
CA PHE A 260 -5.09 -18.09 -8.86
C PHE A 260 -6.54 -18.54 -8.64
N GLN A 261 -6.96 -18.74 -7.39
CA GLN A 261 -8.40 -18.89 -7.16
C GLN A 261 -9.03 -17.51 -7.05
N ARG A 262 -9.70 -17.08 -8.13
CA ARG A 262 -10.83 -16.15 -8.01
C ARG A 262 -11.80 -16.84 -7.05
N ALA A 263 -11.75 -16.46 -5.78
CA ALA A 263 -12.40 -17.24 -4.75
C ALA A 263 -13.91 -17.27 -5.02
N ARG A 264 -14.55 -18.35 -4.59
CA ARG A 264 -16.02 -18.54 -4.54
C ARG A 264 -16.80 -17.40 -3.85
N HIS A 265 -16.11 -16.36 -3.36
CA HIS A 265 -16.63 -15.26 -2.56
C HIS A 265 -16.21 -13.86 -3.06
N GLY A 266 -15.64 -13.72 -4.26
CA GLY A 266 -15.33 -12.39 -4.82
C GLY A 266 -14.17 -11.66 -4.13
N LEU A 267 -13.18 -12.42 -3.67
CA LEU A 267 -11.88 -11.96 -3.15
C LEU A 267 -10.78 -12.73 -3.90
N TRP A 268 -9.70 -12.06 -4.28
CA TRP A 268 -8.57 -12.73 -4.92
C TRP A 268 -7.57 -13.15 -3.86
N THR A 269 -7.26 -14.44 -3.77
CA THR A 269 -6.20 -14.93 -2.89
C THR A 269 -4.94 -15.16 -3.69
N LEU A 270 -3.83 -14.57 -3.26
CA LEU A 270 -2.56 -14.54 -3.98
C LEU A 270 -1.42 -14.99 -3.08
N ARG A 271 -0.42 -15.64 -3.67
CA ARG A 271 0.90 -15.72 -3.07
C ARG A 271 1.70 -14.47 -3.46
N PRO A 272 2.73 -14.08 -2.69
CA PRO A 272 3.49 -12.88 -3.00
C PRO A 272 4.13 -12.91 -4.39
N GLU A 273 4.61 -14.06 -4.85
CA GLU A 273 5.17 -14.25 -6.19
C GLU A 273 4.15 -14.09 -7.33
N ASP A 274 2.84 -14.18 -7.04
CA ASP A 274 1.78 -14.07 -8.04
C ASP A 274 1.32 -12.60 -8.23
N ILE A 275 1.76 -11.66 -7.39
CA ILE A 275 1.38 -10.23 -7.47
C ILE A 275 1.65 -9.62 -8.86
N PRO A 276 2.84 -9.81 -9.48
CA PRO A 276 3.12 -9.28 -10.82
C PRO A 276 2.10 -9.71 -11.87
N LEU A 277 1.59 -10.95 -11.80
CA LEU A 277 0.64 -11.50 -12.78
C LEU A 277 -0.76 -10.84 -12.67
N VAL A 278 -1.12 -10.35 -11.49
CA VAL A 278 -2.40 -9.69 -11.25
C VAL A 278 -2.40 -8.26 -11.77
N VAL A 279 -1.24 -7.62 -11.89
CA VAL A 279 -1.12 -6.27 -12.46
C VAL A 279 -1.65 -6.23 -13.89
N GLU A 280 -1.36 -7.24 -14.70
CA GLU A 280 -1.91 -7.36 -16.06
C GLU A 280 -3.44 -7.47 -16.06
N SER A 281 -4.01 -8.12 -15.05
CA SER A 281 -5.47 -8.24 -14.88
C SER A 281 -6.11 -6.93 -14.45
N ILE A 282 -5.44 -6.17 -13.57
CA ILE A 282 -5.82 -4.81 -13.15
C ILE A 282 -5.78 -3.86 -14.37
N GLU A 283 -4.76 -3.95 -15.22
CA GLU A 283 -4.72 -3.22 -16.49
C GLU A 283 -5.87 -3.60 -17.41
N GLY A 284 -6.18 -4.89 -17.52
CA GLY A 284 -7.34 -5.37 -18.27
C GLY A 284 -8.65 -4.75 -17.76
N ALA A 285 -8.81 -4.63 -16.44
CA ALA A 285 -9.96 -3.97 -15.82
C ALA A 285 -10.00 -2.48 -16.15
N PHE A 286 -8.87 -1.77 -16.09
CA PHE A 286 -8.77 -0.35 -16.50
C PHE A 286 -9.10 -0.14 -17.97
N ARG A 287 -8.57 -0.98 -18.87
CA ARG A 287 -8.86 -0.91 -20.31
C ARG A 287 -10.35 -1.11 -20.58
N ARG A 288 -11.00 -2.06 -19.88
CA ARG A 288 -12.45 -2.28 -19.97
C ARG A 288 -13.26 -1.08 -19.46
N ALA A 289 -12.90 -0.51 -18.31
CA ALA A 289 -13.57 0.67 -17.75
C ALA A 289 -13.45 1.92 -18.64
N LYS A 290 -12.28 2.10 -19.27
CA LYS A 290 -12.05 3.19 -20.24
C LYS A 290 -12.84 3.02 -21.54
N ALA A 291 -13.07 1.77 -21.96
CA ALA A 291 -13.87 1.46 -23.14
C ALA A 291 -15.38 1.67 -22.90
N THR A 292 -15.88 1.39 -21.69
CA THR A 292 -17.29 1.61 -21.33
C THR A 292 -17.59 3.09 -21.07
N GLY A 293 -16.65 3.85 -20.47
CA GLY A 293 -16.78 5.30 -20.26
C GLY A 293 -16.77 6.16 -21.53
N ARG A 294 -16.39 5.61 -22.69
CA ARG A 294 -16.43 6.31 -23.99
C ARG A 294 -17.74 6.20 -24.74
N ARG A 295 -18.72 5.40 -24.26
CA ARG A 295 -20.04 5.25 -24.90
C ARG A 295 -21.12 6.19 -24.35
N GLY A 296 -20.76 7.10 -23.44
CA GLY A 296 -21.68 8.05 -22.82
C GLY A 296 -21.06 9.44 -22.68
N SER A 297 -20.73 10.06 -23.80
CA SER A 297 -20.42 11.50 -23.91
C SER A 297 -20.90 12.00 -25.26
#